data_AF-A0A4S2A1Q0-F1
#
_entry.id   AF-A0A4S2A1Q0-F1
#
_cell.length_a   1.000
_cell.length_b   1.000
_cell.length_c   1.000
_cell.angle_alpha   90.00
_cell.angle_beta   90.00
_cell.angle_gamma   90.00
#
_symmetry.space_group_name_H-M   'P 1'
#
loop_
_entity.id
_entity.type
_entity.pdbx_description
1 polymer ?
#
loop_
_entity_poly.entity_id
_entity_poly.type
_entity_poly.pdbx_seq_one_letter_code
_entity_poly.pdbx_strand_id
1 'polypeptide(L)'
;DRFGGTEGGDLATFLIQTAENAVEDNLPDYLSQLKDCTKDSFLEELDDYSIEVIYRRLAANSVAYMLLSRCGLDADGYFEREDFAEITNFNTPQTLNAVGIATSDISEMALREISAAVRNV
;
A
#
# COMPACT_ATOMS: atom_id res chain seq x y z
N ASP A 1 7.25 -21.63 -29.34
CA ASP A 1 6.07 -22.07 -28.59
C ASP A 1 6.38 -23.07 -27.49
N ARG A 2 6.70 -22.56 -26.29
CA ARG A 2 6.80 -23.41 -25.09
C ARG A 2 6.44 -22.71 -23.78
N PHE A 3 5.66 -21.64 -23.87
CA PHE A 3 4.93 -21.12 -22.74
C PHE A 3 3.48 -20.99 -23.20
N GLY A 4 2.74 -22.08 -23.02
CA GLY A 4 1.29 -22.06 -23.15
C GLY A 4 0.73 -20.98 -22.22
N GLY A 5 -0.28 -20.27 -22.71
CA GLY A 5 -0.88 -19.13 -22.03
C GLY A 5 -1.21 -19.45 -20.58
N THR A 6 -0.79 -18.56 -19.69
CA THR A 6 -1.20 -18.60 -18.29
C THR A 6 -2.61 -18.04 -18.21
N GLU A 7 -3.56 -18.84 -17.72
CA GLU A 7 -4.82 -18.33 -17.15
C GLU A 7 -4.57 -17.63 -15.79
N GLY A 8 -3.41 -17.01 -15.60
CA GLY A 8 -3.00 -16.24 -14.43
C GLY A 8 -2.47 -14.90 -14.90
N GLY A 9 -2.91 -13.82 -14.25
CA GLY A 9 -2.62 -12.44 -14.64
C GLY A 9 -1.12 -12.13 -14.77
N ASP A 10 -0.81 -10.99 -15.40
CA ASP A 10 0.55 -10.48 -15.51
C ASP A 10 1.18 -10.28 -14.11
N LEU A 11 2.51 -10.34 -14.00
CA LEU A 11 3.26 -10.21 -12.73
C LEU A 11 2.83 -8.96 -11.96
N ALA A 12 2.55 -7.86 -12.67
CA ALA A 12 2.05 -6.63 -12.07
C ALA A 12 0.72 -6.84 -11.32
N THR A 13 -0.22 -7.58 -11.90
CA THR A 13 -1.50 -7.92 -11.24
C THR A 13 -1.28 -8.71 -9.95
N PHE A 14 -0.34 -9.66 -9.97
CA PHE A 14 0.00 -10.41 -8.77
C PHE A 14 0.61 -9.53 -7.68
N LEU A 15 1.53 -8.63 -8.03
CA LEU A 15 2.14 -7.70 -7.07
C LEU A 15 1.13 -6.72 -6.48
N ILE A 16 0.19 -6.21 -7.29
CA ILE A 16 -0.91 -5.37 -6.80
C ILE A 16 -1.77 -6.15 -5.80
N GLN A 17 -2.16 -7.38 -6.12
CA GLN A 17 -2.92 -8.22 -5.20
C GLN A 17 -2.14 -8.54 -3.91
N THR A 18 -0.83 -8.77 -4.02
CA THR A 18 0.05 -8.97 -2.85
C THR A 18 0.06 -7.73 -1.97
N ALA A 19 0.12 -6.53 -2.54
CA ALA A 19 0.06 -5.29 -1.77
C ALA A 19 -1.28 -5.11 -1.05
N GLU A 20 -2.40 -5.38 -1.73
CA GLU A 20 -3.74 -5.31 -1.13
C GLU A 20 -3.85 -6.26 0.07
N ASN A 21 -3.43 -7.52 -0.08
CA ASN A 21 -3.46 -8.51 0.99
C ASN A 21 -2.53 -8.12 2.14
N ALA A 22 -1.30 -7.68 1.83
CA ALA A 22 -0.34 -7.26 2.85
C ALA A 22 -0.86 -6.06 3.64
N VAL A 23 -1.53 -5.11 3.00
CA VAL A 23 -2.17 -3.99 3.70
C VAL A 23 -3.37 -4.47 4.50
N GLU A 24 -4.21 -5.36 3.97
CA GLU A 24 -5.36 -5.89 4.71
C GLU A 24 -4.95 -6.58 6.02
N ASP A 25 -3.89 -7.38 5.98
CA ASP A 25 -3.40 -8.14 7.12
C ASP A 25 -2.68 -7.28 8.17
N ASN A 26 -1.98 -6.21 7.75
CA ASN A 26 -1.07 -5.46 8.62
C ASN A 26 -1.56 -4.07 9.01
N LEU A 27 -2.43 -3.43 8.22
CA LEU A 27 -2.92 -2.07 8.49
C LEU A 27 -3.59 -1.88 9.85
N PRO A 28 -4.33 -2.85 10.45
CA PRO A 28 -4.97 -2.63 11.76
C PRO A 28 -4.02 -2.12 12.85
N ASP A 29 -2.77 -2.58 12.86
CA ASP A 29 -1.75 -2.14 13.84
C ASP A 29 -1.33 -0.67 13.62
N TYR A 30 -1.25 -0.25 12.36
CA TYR A 30 -0.93 1.13 11.99
C TYR A 30 -2.14 2.07 12.13
N LEU A 31 -3.36 1.56 11.93
CA LEU A 31 -4.59 2.32 12.11
C LEU A 31 -4.73 2.78 13.58
N SER A 32 -4.39 1.92 14.54
CA SER A 32 -4.37 2.32 15.95
C SER A 32 -3.41 3.49 16.19
N GLN A 33 -2.22 3.45 15.60
CA GLN A 33 -1.20 4.50 15.77
C GLN A 33 -1.62 5.81 15.09
N LEU A 34 -2.29 5.73 13.93
CA LEU A 34 -2.84 6.89 13.26
C LEU A 34 -3.90 7.58 14.14
N LYS A 35 -4.80 6.81 14.75
CA LYS A 35 -5.87 7.33 15.63
C LYS A 35 -5.31 8.12 16.82
N ASP A 36 -4.13 7.77 17.32
CA ASP A 36 -3.47 8.49 18.41
C ASP A 36 -2.87 9.84 17.99
N CYS A 37 -2.78 10.11 16.68
CA CYS A 37 -2.14 11.32 16.14
C CYS A 37 -3.02 12.14 15.16
N THR A 38 -4.34 11.91 15.14
CA THR A 38 -5.28 12.67 14.30
C THR A 38 -5.56 14.09 14.78
N LYS A 39 -5.20 14.43 16.02
CA LYS A 39 -5.47 15.76 16.60
C LYS A 39 -4.90 16.89 15.73
N ASP A 40 -5.67 17.98 15.60
CA ASP A 40 -5.33 19.17 14.82
C ASP A 40 -5.16 18.87 13.31
N SER A 41 -5.76 17.79 12.81
CA SER A 41 -5.74 17.37 11.40
C SER A 41 -7.14 17.24 10.82
N PHE A 42 -7.25 17.12 9.50
CA PHE A 42 -8.52 16.82 8.83
C PHE A 42 -9.15 15.51 9.33
N LEU A 43 -8.33 14.54 9.74
CA LEU A 43 -8.79 13.23 10.20
C LEU A 43 -9.53 13.28 11.54
N GLU A 44 -9.35 14.33 12.35
CA GLU A 44 -10.07 14.49 13.63
C GLU A 44 -11.58 14.63 13.42
N GLU A 45 -12.01 15.15 12.27
CA GLU A 45 -13.41 15.41 11.94
C GLU A 45 -14.13 14.18 11.34
N LEU A 46 -13.39 13.13 11.02
CA LEU A 46 -13.91 11.92 10.39
C LEU A 46 -14.25 10.86 11.43
N ASP A 47 -15.24 10.03 11.11
CA ASP A 47 -15.50 8.82 11.87
C ASP A 47 -14.45 7.74 11.59
N ASP A 48 -14.32 6.80 12.53
CA ASP A 48 -13.35 5.70 12.49
C ASP A 48 -13.38 4.88 11.20
N TYR A 49 -14.58 4.66 10.64
CA TYR A 49 -14.73 3.88 9.42
C TYR A 49 -14.24 4.66 8.20
N SER A 50 -14.57 5.96 8.11
CA SER A 50 -14.05 6.84 7.07
C SER A 50 -12.52 6.90 7.08
N ILE A 51 -11.90 7.05 8.26
CA ILE A 51 -10.43 7.03 8.42
C ILE A 51 -9.84 5.70 7.93
N GLU A 52 -10.43 4.58 8.32
CA GLU A 52 -9.96 3.26 7.90
C GLU A 52 -10.01 3.09 6.38
N VAL A 53 -11.12 3.48 5.74
CA VAL A 53 -11.30 3.35 4.29
C VAL A 53 -10.27 4.16 3.51
N ILE A 54 -10.05 5.43 3.87
CA ILE A 54 -9.08 6.28 3.17
C ILE A 54 -7.65 5.82 3.42
N TYR A 55 -7.34 5.40 4.66
CA TYR A 55 -5.99 4.97 5.01
C TYR A 55 -5.64 3.65 4.31
N ARG A 56 -6.58 2.70 4.27
CA ARG A 56 -6.40 1.43 3.60
C ARG A 56 -6.17 1.60 2.11
N ARG A 57 -6.98 2.42 1.44
CA ARG A 57 -6.83 2.68 0.00
C ARG A 57 -5.49 3.32 -0.31
N LEU A 58 -5.12 4.37 0.42
CA LEU A 58 -3.87 5.07 0.20
C LEU A 58 -2.65 4.17 0.48
N ALA A 59 -2.69 3.38 1.55
CA ALA A 59 -1.64 2.45 1.90
C ALA A 59 -1.51 1.33 0.84
N ALA A 60 -2.62 0.74 0.40
CA ALA A 60 -2.62 -0.30 -0.64
C ALA A 60 -2.00 0.20 -1.95
N ASN A 61 -2.44 1.39 -2.42
CA ASN A 61 -1.88 1.99 -3.64
C ASN A 61 -0.39 2.31 -3.48
N SER A 62 0.01 2.86 -2.33
CA SER A 62 1.41 3.20 -2.06
C SER A 62 2.32 1.97 -1.97
N VAL A 63 1.86 0.89 -1.30
CA VAL A 63 2.59 -0.38 -1.21
C VAL A 63 2.67 -1.03 -2.60
N ALA A 64 1.57 -1.07 -3.36
CA ALA A 64 1.56 -1.61 -4.71
C ALA A 64 2.53 -0.87 -5.64
N TYR A 65 2.51 0.47 -5.62
CA TYR A 65 3.46 1.29 -6.36
C TYR A 65 4.92 0.96 -5.98
N MET A 66 5.20 0.79 -4.69
CA MET A 66 6.52 0.40 -4.19
C MET A 66 6.93 -1.01 -4.65
N LEU A 67 6.02 -1.99 -4.62
CA LEU A 67 6.31 -3.34 -5.07
C LEU A 67 6.62 -3.37 -6.57
N LEU A 68 5.78 -2.75 -7.40
CA LEU A 68 6.00 -2.66 -8.84
C LEU A 68 7.35 -2.01 -9.16
N SER A 69 7.62 -0.84 -8.56
CA SER A 69 8.86 -0.09 -8.76
C SER A 69 10.10 -0.89 -8.36
N ARG A 70 10.05 -1.58 -7.21
CA ARG A 70 11.20 -2.36 -6.70
C ARG A 70 11.39 -3.69 -7.41
N CYS A 71 10.34 -4.22 -8.04
CA CYS A 71 10.41 -5.37 -8.94
C CYS A 71 10.79 -5.01 -10.39
N GLY A 72 11.03 -3.72 -10.68
CA GLY A 72 11.49 -3.25 -11.98
C GLY A 72 10.40 -3.10 -13.04
N LEU A 73 9.14 -2.99 -12.62
CA LEU A 73 8.00 -2.74 -13.49
C LEU A 73 7.72 -1.23 -13.58
N ASP A 74 7.04 -0.83 -14.66
CA ASP A 74 6.59 0.56 -14.86
C ASP A 74 5.35 0.84 -14.00
N ALA A 75 5.54 1.31 -12.77
CA ALA A 75 4.45 1.59 -11.85
C ALA A 75 3.55 2.74 -12.32
N ASP A 76 4.10 3.71 -13.05
CA ASP A 76 3.35 4.87 -13.57
C ASP A 76 2.32 4.44 -14.64
N GLY A 77 2.47 3.25 -15.22
CA GLY A 77 1.49 2.66 -16.14
C GLY A 77 0.25 2.06 -15.47
N TYR A 78 0.22 1.97 -14.13
CA TYR A 78 -0.86 1.33 -13.36
C TYR A 78 -1.62 2.29 -12.44
N PHE A 79 -1.10 3.49 -12.21
CA PHE A 79 -1.68 4.46 -11.28
C PHE A 79 -1.80 5.85 -11.91
N GLU A 80 -2.91 6.50 -11.59
CA GLU A 80 -3.15 7.90 -11.88
C GLU A 80 -2.93 8.76 -10.62
N ARG A 81 -2.86 10.08 -10.79
CA ARG A 81 -2.72 11.00 -9.64
C ARG A 81 -3.87 10.82 -8.65
N GLU A 82 -5.07 10.56 -9.16
CA GLU A 82 -6.31 10.40 -8.41
C GLU A 82 -6.25 9.22 -7.44
N ASP A 83 -5.46 8.19 -7.74
CA ASP A 83 -5.26 7.03 -6.86
C ASP A 83 -4.53 7.40 -5.56
N PHE A 84 -3.85 8.54 -5.54
CA PHE A 84 -3.13 9.07 -4.38
C PHE A 84 -3.75 10.34 -3.81
N ALA A 85 -4.89 10.81 -4.33
CA ALA A 85 -5.47 12.10 -3.96
C ALA A 85 -5.75 12.23 -2.45
N GLU A 86 -6.13 11.13 -1.81
CA GLU A 86 -6.39 11.06 -0.37
C GLU A 86 -5.17 11.42 0.51
N ILE A 87 -3.95 11.44 -0.04
CA ILE A 87 -2.76 11.87 0.71
C ILE A 87 -2.90 13.30 1.26
N THR A 88 -3.68 14.15 0.60
CA THR A 88 -3.92 15.53 1.07
C THR A 88 -4.76 15.59 2.35
N ASN A 89 -5.47 14.51 2.69
CA ASN A 89 -6.24 14.41 3.93
C ASN A 89 -5.34 14.11 5.15
N PHE A 90 -4.11 13.63 4.93
CA PHE A 90 -3.08 13.46 5.94
C PHE A 90 -2.25 14.75 6.07
N ASN A 91 -2.92 15.81 6.52
CA ASN A 91 -2.48 17.20 6.37
C ASN A 91 -1.61 17.75 7.53
N THR A 92 -1.21 16.90 8.47
CA THR A 92 -0.23 17.24 9.52
C THR A 92 1.03 16.40 9.38
N PRO A 93 2.18 16.85 9.88
CA PRO A 93 3.40 16.04 9.85
C PRO A 93 3.22 14.65 10.47
N GLN A 94 2.42 14.54 11.53
CA GLN A 94 2.16 13.28 12.24
C GLN A 94 1.31 12.32 11.41
N THR A 95 0.20 12.80 10.83
CA THR A 95 -0.68 11.99 10.00
C THR A 95 0.03 11.55 8.71
N LEU A 96 0.80 12.44 8.08
CA LEU A 96 1.60 12.08 6.89
C LEU A 96 2.70 11.06 7.23
N ASN A 97 3.35 11.20 8.39
CA ASN A 97 4.36 10.24 8.83
C ASN A 97 3.77 8.84 9.08
N ALA A 98 2.53 8.75 9.57
CA ALA A 98 1.84 7.47 9.74
C ALA A 98 1.70 6.72 8.40
N VAL A 99 1.32 7.42 7.31
CA VAL A 99 1.26 6.86 5.95
C VAL A 99 2.63 6.34 5.50
N GLY A 100 3.68 7.13 5.72
CA GLY A 100 5.05 6.76 5.37
C GLY A 100 5.55 5.51 6.09
N ILE A 101 5.25 5.40 7.40
CA ILE A 101 5.60 4.23 8.23
C ILE A 101 4.90 2.97 7.72
N ALA A 102 3.57 3.00 7.61
CA ALA A 102 2.80 1.84 7.15
C ALA A 102 3.23 1.40 5.76
N THR A 103 3.40 2.34 4.83
CA THR A 103 3.84 2.03 3.47
C THR A 103 5.22 1.38 3.46
N SER A 104 6.17 1.91 4.23
CA SER A 104 7.56 1.42 4.24
C SER A 104 7.64 0.01 4.84
N ASP A 105 7.05 -0.18 6.01
CA ASP A 105 7.12 -1.45 6.73
C ASP A 105 6.41 -2.57 5.95
N ILE A 106 5.19 -2.32 5.47
CA ILE A 106 4.40 -3.33 4.75
C ILE A 106 5.06 -3.65 3.40
N SER A 107 5.60 -2.65 2.70
CA SER A 107 6.37 -2.91 1.47
C SER A 107 7.62 -3.74 1.75
N GLU A 108 8.33 -3.46 2.85
CA GLU A 108 9.51 -4.23 3.24
C GLU A 108 9.16 -5.69 3.54
N MET A 109 8.09 -5.92 4.30
CA MET A 109 7.58 -7.27 4.61
C MET A 109 7.26 -8.04 3.32
N ALA A 110 6.45 -7.46 2.44
CA ALA A 110 6.08 -8.09 1.18
C ALA A 110 7.29 -8.35 0.26
N LEU A 111 8.20 -7.38 0.11
CA LEU A 111 9.42 -7.56 -0.70
C LEU A 111 10.35 -8.63 -0.15
N ARG A 112 10.44 -8.78 1.18
CA ARG A 112 11.23 -9.84 1.81
C ARG A 112 10.65 -11.22 1.48
N GLU A 113 9.33 -11.37 1.55
CA GLU A 113 8.66 -12.62 1.17
C GLU A 113 8.86 -12.95 -0.31
N ILE A 114 8.65 -11.97 -1.20
CA ILE A 114 8.90 -12.12 -2.63
C ILE A 114 10.36 -12.52 -2.88
N SER A 115 11.31 -11.83 -2.25
CA SER A 115 12.74 -12.15 -2.38
C SER A 115 13.07 -13.55 -1.88
N ALA A 116 12.42 -14.02 -0.80
CA ALA A 116 12.61 -15.37 -0.29
C ALA A 116 12.05 -16.41 -1.26
N ALA A 117 10.86 -16.18 -1.80
CA ALA A 117 10.24 -17.05 -2.79
C ALA A 117 11.14 -17.22 -4.02
N VAL A 118 11.62 -16.12 -4.61
CA VAL A 118 12.46 -16.14 -5.82
C VAL A 118 13.81 -16.85 -5.59
N ARG A 119 14.44 -16.67 -4.43
CA ARG A 119 15.74 -17.30 -4.11
C ARG A 119 15.66 -18.80 -3.85
N ASN A 120 14.47 -19.29 -3.52
CA ASN A 120 14.21 -20.69 -3.21
C ASN A 120 13.67 -21.49 -4.42
N VAL A 121 13.68 -20.88 -5.62
CA VAL A 121 13.36 -21.54 -6.91
C VAL A 121 14.62 -22.13 -7.55
#